data_AF-A0A8J2NS81-F1
#
_entry.id   AF-A0A8J2NS81-F1
#
_cell.length_a   1.000
_cell.length_b   1.000
_cell.length_c   1.000
_cell.angle_alpha   90.00
_cell.angle_beta   90.00
_cell.angle_gamma   90.00
#
_symmetry.space_group_name_H-M   'P 1'
#
loop_
_entity.id
_entity.type
_entity.pdbx_description
1 polymer ?
#
loop_
_entity_poly.entity_id
_entity_poly.type
_entity_poly.pdbx_seq_one_letter_code
_entity_poly.pdbx_strand_id
1 'polypeptide(L)'
;MGKYLDAVQAILKRHYMDNYLDSFESSVKARAQIQDIFNIHADGGFQMCSWLTNDSGLMNWIPATLRTDSDKSLDFDLGLPQERILGLKWDPNSDSLSFNLKFQSVDSEVMNMDRSQTKREFLRILMSIFDPLGMVCHLTVRGKFLLQEIWRADIMWDEGIPDELLPQWRDFRRIWEEIRKISIPRCYCYRSTSIKRTDLHLFCDASERGYAAVEYFRFVTGDGMKTTTTTFWTDSQIVLMWLRADARKFQTFVANRVGEIEEQSTTDQWKWVPTELNTADVATRDGHMDNVL
;
A
#
# COMPACT_ATOMS: atom_id res chain seq x y z
N MET A 1 36.44 -16.26 2.84
CA MET A 1 35.24 -15.73 3.52
C MET A 1 35.14 -14.25 3.19
N GLY A 2 34.22 -13.82 2.32
CA GLY A 2 33.99 -12.38 2.08
C GLY A 2 33.70 -11.94 0.63
N LYS A 3 33.73 -12.82 -0.38
CA LYS A 3 33.59 -12.38 -1.79
C LYS A 3 32.21 -11.80 -2.15
N TYR A 4 31.15 -12.14 -1.41
CA TYR A 4 29.76 -11.80 -1.77
C TYR A 4 28.91 -11.34 -0.58
N LEU A 5 29.47 -10.64 0.41
CA LEU A 5 28.76 -10.33 1.66
C LEU A 5 27.41 -9.62 1.41
N ASP A 6 27.41 -8.62 0.52
CA ASP A 6 26.21 -7.84 0.19
C ASP A 6 25.16 -8.67 -0.57
N ALA A 7 25.58 -9.52 -1.49
CA ALA A 7 24.69 -10.43 -2.21
C ALA A 7 24.07 -11.48 -1.27
N VAL A 8 24.83 -12.04 -0.34
CA VAL A 8 24.29 -12.97 0.68
C VAL A 8 23.24 -12.27 1.56
N GLN A 9 23.52 -11.05 2.02
CA GLN A 9 22.55 -10.28 2.82
C GLN A 9 21.28 -9.97 2.02
N ALA A 10 21.42 -9.59 0.75
CA ALA A 10 20.27 -9.33 -0.11
C ALA A 10 19.45 -10.61 -0.33
N ILE A 11 20.08 -11.75 -0.58
CA ILE A 11 19.36 -13.03 -0.74
C ILE A 11 18.55 -13.35 0.53
N LEU A 12 19.15 -13.19 1.71
CA LEU A 12 18.47 -13.52 2.97
C LEU A 12 17.35 -12.56 3.36
N LYS A 13 17.45 -11.27 3.01
CA LYS A 13 16.55 -10.22 3.51
C LYS A 13 15.57 -9.67 2.47
N ARG A 14 15.84 -9.87 1.18
CA ARG A 14 15.11 -9.23 0.07
C ARG A 14 14.38 -10.24 -0.81
N HIS A 15 14.38 -11.51 -0.43
CA HIS A 15 13.45 -12.48 -1.00
C HIS A 15 12.11 -12.40 -0.28
N TYR A 16 11.04 -12.32 -1.07
CA TYR A 16 9.69 -12.60 -0.62
C TYR A 16 9.22 -13.86 -1.33
N MET A 17 9.11 -14.95 -0.56
CA MET A 17 8.83 -16.29 -1.09
C MET A 17 9.82 -16.65 -2.23
N ASP A 18 9.33 -16.74 -3.45
CA ASP A 18 10.04 -17.07 -4.69
C ASP A 18 10.62 -15.86 -5.43
N ASN A 19 10.28 -14.63 -5.01
CA ASN A 19 10.65 -13.40 -5.71
C ASN A 19 11.77 -12.64 -5.00
N TYR A 20 12.84 -12.34 -5.73
CA TYR A 20 13.87 -11.39 -5.30
C TYR A 20 13.48 -9.97 -5.72
N LEU A 21 13.36 -9.06 -4.75
CA LEU A 21 12.94 -7.68 -5.00
C LEU A 21 13.95 -6.70 -4.42
N ASP A 22 14.50 -5.82 -5.24
CA ASP A 22 15.51 -4.87 -4.79
C ASP A 22 15.45 -3.53 -5.53
N SER A 23 16.10 -2.51 -4.99
CA SER A 23 16.20 -1.18 -5.56
C SER A 23 17.57 -0.57 -5.29
N PHE A 24 18.11 0.11 -6.29
CA PHE A 24 19.45 0.68 -6.26
C PHE A 24 19.43 2.12 -6.76
N GLU A 25 20.36 2.93 -6.25
CA GLU A 25 20.56 4.31 -6.69
C GLU A 25 21.18 4.43 -8.08
N SER A 26 21.76 3.35 -8.62
CA SER A 26 22.33 3.33 -9.96
C SER A 26 22.33 1.93 -10.57
N SER A 27 22.25 1.89 -11.90
CA SER A 27 22.28 0.67 -12.70
C SER A 27 23.62 -0.07 -12.59
N VAL A 28 24.71 0.65 -12.29
CA VAL A 28 26.04 0.06 -12.04
C VAL A 28 26.04 -0.78 -10.76
N LYS A 29 25.51 -0.23 -9.66
CA LYS A 29 25.38 -0.97 -8.39
C LYS A 29 24.43 -2.14 -8.53
N ALA A 30 23.29 -1.94 -9.20
CA ALA A 30 22.34 -3.00 -9.50
C ALA A 30 23.00 -4.15 -10.27
N ARG A 31 23.74 -3.83 -11.34
CA ARG A 31 24.44 -4.83 -12.17
C ARG A 31 25.44 -5.65 -11.36
N ALA A 32 26.28 -5.00 -10.54
CA ALA A 32 27.25 -5.70 -9.71
C ALA A 32 26.57 -6.68 -8.74
N GLN A 33 25.52 -6.22 -8.06
CA GLN A 33 24.76 -7.05 -7.12
C GLN A 33 24.08 -8.24 -7.83
N ILE A 34 23.43 -8.01 -8.96
CA ILE A 34 22.75 -9.06 -9.73
C ILE A 34 23.78 -10.09 -10.23
N GLN A 35 24.96 -9.65 -10.68
CA GLN A 35 26.02 -10.55 -11.11
C GLN A 35 26.50 -11.47 -9.99
N ASP A 36 26.66 -10.93 -8.77
CA ASP A 36 27.04 -11.73 -7.61
C ASP A 36 25.94 -12.72 -7.21
N ILE A 37 24.68 -12.30 -7.29
CA ILE A 37 23.52 -13.17 -7.05
C ILE A 37 23.48 -14.31 -8.09
N PHE A 38 23.75 -14.03 -9.37
CA PHE A 38 23.88 -15.07 -10.40
C PHE A 38 24.96 -16.08 -10.07
N ASN A 39 26.13 -15.61 -9.66
CA ASN A 39 27.25 -16.49 -9.32
C ASN A 39 26.90 -17.39 -8.11
N ILE A 40 26.32 -16.82 -7.06
CA ILE A 40 25.94 -17.57 -5.85
C ILE A 40 24.90 -18.64 -6.16
N HIS A 41 23.86 -18.30 -6.94
CA HIS A 41 22.83 -19.27 -7.29
C HIS A 41 23.37 -20.36 -8.23
N ALA A 42 24.22 -19.98 -9.20
CA ALA A 42 24.87 -20.93 -10.10
C ALA A 42 25.77 -21.92 -9.35
N ASP A 43 26.53 -21.46 -8.34
CA ASP A 43 27.32 -22.31 -7.45
C ASP A 43 26.43 -23.31 -6.67
N GLY A 44 25.18 -22.93 -6.39
CA GLY A 44 24.16 -23.78 -5.78
C GLY A 44 23.36 -24.65 -6.76
N GLY A 45 23.62 -24.57 -8.07
CA GLY A 45 22.87 -25.29 -9.11
C GLY A 45 21.51 -24.66 -9.46
N PHE A 46 21.26 -23.42 -9.06
CA PHE A 46 20.03 -22.68 -9.34
C PHE A 46 20.26 -21.61 -10.41
N GLN A 47 19.22 -21.32 -11.20
CA GLN A 47 19.21 -20.22 -12.16
C GLN A 47 18.04 -19.29 -11.85
N MET A 48 18.35 -18.04 -11.51
CA MET A 48 17.35 -17.00 -11.28
C MET A 48 16.79 -16.53 -12.63
N CYS A 49 15.46 -16.57 -12.78
CA CYS A 49 14.75 -16.23 -14.00
C CYS A 49 13.71 -15.12 -13.74
N SER A 50 13.01 -14.69 -14.80
CA SER A 50 11.95 -13.67 -14.74
C SER A 50 12.42 -12.32 -14.19
N TRP A 51 13.57 -11.84 -14.69
CA TRP A 51 14.08 -10.54 -14.30
C TRP A 51 13.36 -9.41 -15.03
N LEU A 52 13.04 -8.37 -14.25
CA LEU A 52 12.43 -7.13 -14.72
C LEU A 52 13.08 -5.93 -14.04
N THR A 53 13.21 -4.83 -14.77
CA THR A 53 13.80 -3.58 -14.29
C THR A 53 13.21 -2.38 -15.02
N ASN A 54 13.14 -1.24 -14.35
CA ASN A 54 12.76 0.06 -14.93
C ASN A 54 13.91 0.73 -15.71
N ASP A 55 15.12 0.16 -15.70
CA ASP A 55 16.28 0.67 -16.42
C ASP A 55 16.53 -0.13 -17.71
N SER A 56 16.35 0.51 -18.87
CA SER A 56 16.50 -0.15 -20.17
C SER A 56 17.92 -0.63 -20.47
N GLY A 57 18.95 0.07 -19.96
CA GLY A 57 20.35 -0.33 -20.10
C GLY A 57 20.70 -1.58 -19.30
N LEU A 58 20.13 -1.72 -18.11
CA LEU A 58 20.22 -2.92 -17.28
C LEU A 58 19.41 -4.05 -17.90
N MET A 59 18.18 -3.78 -18.38
CA MET A 59 17.34 -4.78 -19.04
C MET A 59 18.04 -5.39 -20.26
N ASN A 60 18.68 -4.55 -21.09
CA ASN A 60 19.42 -5.00 -22.27
C ASN A 60 20.66 -5.85 -21.92
N TRP A 61 21.24 -5.66 -20.74
CA TRP A 61 22.39 -6.43 -20.28
C TRP A 61 22.01 -7.81 -19.72
N ILE A 62 20.84 -7.94 -19.12
CA ILE A 62 20.35 -9.24 -18.62
C ILE A 62 20.10 -10.17 -19.83
N PRO A 63 20.55 -11.44 -19.82
CA PRO A 63 20.28 -12.38 -20.92
C PRO A 63 18.79 -12.53 -21.21
N ALA A 64 18.39 -12.52 -22.50
CA ALA A 64 16.99 -12.57 -22.89
C ALA A 64 16.23 -13.80 -22.34
N THR A 65 16.92 -14.93 -22.19
CA THR A 65 16.37 -16.17 -21.61
C THR A 65 16.02 -16.07 -20.12
N LEU A 66 16.53 -15.05 -19.43
CA LEU A 66 16.30 -14.82 -18.01
C LEU A 66 15.34 -13.67 -17.74
N ARG A 67 14.89 -12.93 -18.76
CA ARG A 67 13.95 -11.82 -18.62
C ARG A 67 12.53 -12.35 -18.44
N THR A 68 11.66 -11.55 -17.82
CA THR A 68 10.22 -11.87 -17.75
C THR A 68 9.63 -11.95 -19.16
N ASP A 69 9.01 -13.09 -19.50
CA ASP A 69 8.30 -13.29 -20.77
C ASP A 69 7.16 -12.27 -20.90
N SER A 70 7.12 -11.51 -22.00
CA SER A 70 6.01 -10.61 -22.31
C SER A 70 4.66 -11.33 -22.42
N ASP A 71 4.65 -12.62 -22.78
CA ASP A 71 3.44 -13.43 -22.98
C ASP A 71 2.84 -14.02 -21.70
N LYS A 72 3.51 -13.92 -20.55
CA LYS A 72 2.96 -14.40 -19.26
C LYS A 72 2.24 -13.31 -18.46
N SER A 73 2.25 -12.06 -18.92
CA SER A 73 1.28 -11.08 -18.44
C SER A 73 -0.08 -11.44 -19.00
N LEU A 74 -0.90 -12.12 -18.18
CA LEU A 74 -2.31 -12.36 -18.45
C LEU A 74 -2.96 -11.05 -18.94
N ASP A 75 -3.21 -11.06 -20.25
CA ASP A 75 -4.05 -10.22 -21.10
C ASP A 75 -4.84 -9.12 -20.37
N PHE A 76 -4.47 -7.85 -20.58
CA PHE A 76 -5.34 -6.67 -20.59
C PHE A 76 -4.59 -5.48 -21.24
N ASP A 77 -4.69 -5.43 -22.58
CA ASP A 77 -4.82 -4.24 -23.44
C ASP A 77 -3.77 -3.09 -23.40
N LEU A 78 -2.49 -3.34 -23.09
CA LEU A 78 -1.44 -2.32 -23.25
C LEU A 78 -0.10 -2.80 -23.87
N GLY A 79 -0.03 -4.01 -24.44
CA GLY A 79 1.10 -4.42 -25.30
C GLY A 79 2.50 -4.44 -24.65
N LEU A 80 2.59 -4.49 -23.31
CA LEU A 80 3.85 -4.49 -22.57
C LEU A 80 3.83 -5.50 -21.41
N PRO A 81 4.97 -6.12 -21.06
CA PRO A 81 5.06 -7.02 -19.92
C PRO A 81 4.74 -6.26 -18.63
N GLN A 82 3.65 -6.65 -17.97
CA GLN A 82 3.28 -6.17 -16.64
C GLN A 82 3.48 -7.31 -15.66
N GLU A 83 4.30 -7.08 -14.65
CA GLU A 83 4.58 -8.08 -13.62
C GLU A 83 3.79 -7.81 -12.35
N ARG A 84 3.42 -8.89 -11.66
CA ARG A 84 2.74 -8.81 -10.37
C ARG A 84 3.79 -8.72 -9.27
N ILE A 85 4.03 -7.53 -8.73
CA ILE A 85 4.82 -7.37 -7.51
C ILE A 85 3.90 -7.50 -6.32
N LEU A 86 4.02 -8.59 -5.57
CA LEU A 86 3.22 -8.84 -4.36
C LEU A 86 1.72 -8.62 -4.64
N GLY A 87 1.18 -9.11 -5.75
CA GLY A 87 -0.24 -8.94 -6.11
C GLY A 87 -0.65 -7.58 -6.68
N LEU A 88 0.20 -6.54 -6.60
CA LEU A 88 0.05 -5.27 -7.32
C LEU A 88 0.64 -5.38 -8.73
N LYS A 89 0.21 -4.51 -9.65
CA LYS A 89 0.79 -4.42 -10.99
C LYS A 89 1.87 -3.35 -11.03
N TRP A 90 3.07 -3.71 -11.44
CA TRP A 90 4.16 -2.76 -11.67
C TRP A 90 4.36 -2.54 -13.17
N ASP A 91 4.39 -1.27 -13.57
CA ASP A 91 4.82 -0.85 -14.91
C ASP A 91 6.26 -0.31 -14.83
N PRO A 92 7.26 -1.03 -15.38
CA PRO A 92 8.65 -0.60 -15.34
C PRO A 92 8.93 0.65 -16.17
N ASN A 93 8.12 0.95 -17.19
CA ASN A 93 8.37 2.11 -18.05
C ASN A 93 8.06 3.42 -17.34
N SER A 94 6.91 3.48 -16.65
CA SER A 94 6.51 4.62 -15.83
C SER A 94 7.05 4.56 -14.40
N ASP A 95 7.64 3.42 -14.02
CA ASP A 95 8.02 3.07 -12.65
C ASP A 95 6.89 3.29 -11.63
N SER A 96 5.69 2.84 -11.99
CA SER A 96 4.47 3.03 -11.21
C SER A 96 3.81 1.72 -10.80
N LEU A 97 3.17 1.75 -9.64
CA LEU A 97 2.31 0.69 -9.12
C LEU A 97 0.85 1.02 -9.43
N SER A 98 0.09 -0.02 -9.77
CA SER A 98 -1.35 0.05 -10.02
C SER A 98 -2.04 -1.20 -9.48
N PHE A 99 -3.36 -1.15 -9.35
CA PHE A 99 -4.13 -2.23 -8.76
C PHE A 99 -4.65 -3.19 -9.81
N ASN A 100 -4.48 -4.49 -9.56
CA ASN A 100 -5.06 -5.55 -10.39
C ASN A 100 -6.41 -5.97 -9.80
N LEU A 101 -7.49 -5.38 -10.30
CA LEU A 101 -8.84 -5.76 -9.90
C LEU A 101 -9.24 -7.00 -10.72
N LYS A 102 -9.32 -8.18 -10.08
CA LYS A 102 -9.60 -9.44 -10.78
C LYS A 102 -11.10 -9.58 -11.10
N PHE A 103 -11.49 -9.04 -12.25
CA PHE A 103 -12.85 -9.06 -12.80
C PHE A 103 -13.43 -10.41 -13.12
N GLN A 104 -12.57 -11.35 -13.50
CA GLN A 104 -12.96 -12.59 -14.16
C GLN A 104 -13.86 -13.48 -13.30
N SER A 105 -14.02 -13.15 -12.02
CA SER A 105 -14.86 -13.92 -11.11
C SER A 105 -16.27 -13.34 -10.93
N VAL A 106 -16.59 -12.12 -11.36
CA VAL A 106 -17.89 -11.46 -11.10
C VAL A 106 -18.63 -11.18 -12.40
N ASP A 107 -19.87 -11.68 -12.51
CA ASP A 107 -20.71 -11.48 -13.69
C ASP A 107 -20.90 -9.99 -13.98
N SER A 108 -20.85 -9.61 -15.26
CA SER A 108 -21.06 -8.22 -15.68
C SER A 108 -22.42 -7.67 -15.22
N GLU A 109 -23.43 -8.53 -15.10
CA GLU A 109 -24.76 -8.16 -14.59
C GLU A 109 -24.73 -7.68 -13.12
N VAL A 110 -23.86 -8.26 -12.29
CA VAL A 110 -23.66 -7.84 -10.88
C VAL A 110 -23.02 -6.47 -10.85
N MET A 111 -21.96 -6.28 -11.65
CA MET A 111 -21.23 -5.02 -11.74
C MET A 111 -22.12 -3.92 -12.32
N ASN A 112 -22.90 -4.21 -13.36
CA ASN A 112 -23.80 -3.26 -14.01
C ASN A 112 -25.05 -2.94 -13.20
N MET A 113 -25.37 -3.77 -12.20
CA MET A 113 -26.60 -3.73 -11.43
C MET A 113 -27.85 -4.09 -12.24
N ASP A 114 -27.70 -4.99 -13.20
CA ASP A 114 -28.78 -5.54 -14.01
C ASP A 114 -29.62 -6.55 -13.20
N ARG A 115 -29.06 -7.08 -12.10
CA ARG A 115 -29.76 -7.92 -11.11
C ARG A 115 -29.39 -7.56 -9.68
N SER A 116 -30.18 -8.06 -8.73
CA SER A 116 -29.86 -7.96 -7.30
C SER A 116 -28.55 -8.68 -6.99
N GLN A 117 -27.64 -7.99 -6.32
CA GLN A 117 -26.34 -8.50 -5.90
C GLN A 117 -26.46 -9.19 -4.55
N THR A 118 -25.59 -10.18 -4.32
CA THR A 118 -25.59 -10.93 -3.07
C THR A 118 -24.46 -10.50 -2.13
N LYS A 119 -24.61 -10.84 -0.84
CA LYS A 119 -23.55 -10.68 0.16
C LYS A 119 -22.23 -11.34 -0.28
N ARG A 120 -22.31 -12.55 -0.86
CA ARG A 120 -21.14 -13.29 -1.36
C ARG A 120 -20.43 -12.54 -2.48
N GLU A 121 -21.20 -11.99 -3.42
CA GLU A 121 -20.67 -11.23 -4.55
C GLU A 121 -20.00 -9.95 -4.10
N PHE A 122 -20.62 -9.21 -3.17
CA PHE A 122 -20.00 -8.02 -2.60
C PHE A 122 -18.66 -8.32 -1.95
N LEU A 123 -18.63 -9.34 -1.09
CA LEU A 123 -17.43 -9.74 -0.40
C LEU A 123 -16.33 -10.14 -1.39
N ARG A 124 -16.68 -10.89 -2.44
CA ARG A 124 -15.74 -11.28 -3.49
C ARG A 124 -15.15 -10.06 -4.21
N ILE A 125 -15.96 -9.06 -4.54
CA ILE A 125 -15.49 -7.81 -5.15
C ILE A 125 -14.56 -7.06 -4.20
N LEU A 126 -14.98 -6.84 -2.95
CA LEU A 126 -14.20 -6.11 -1.96
C LEU A 126 -12.85 -6.78 -1.69
N MET A 127 -12.84 -8.11 -1.55
CA MET A 127 -11.63 -8.89 -1.29
C MET A 127 -10.74 -9.06 -2.54
N SER A 128 -11.24 -8.73 -3.73
CA SER A 128 -10.41 -8.72 -4.95
C SER A 128 -9.42 -7.55 -4.99
N ILE A 129 -9.65 -6.51 -4.19
CA ILE A 129 -8.76 -5.37 -4.07
C ILE A 129 -7.60 -5.76 -3.15
N PHE A 130 -6.50 -6.21 -3.75
CA PHE A 130 -5.29 -6.53 -3.01
C PHE A 130 -4.47 -5.25 -2.76
N ASP A 131 -4.49 -4.76 -1.53
CA ASP A 131 -3.77 -3.55 -1.10
C ASP A 131 -2.91 -3.84 0.13
N PRO A 132 -1.72 -4.44 -0.06
CA PRO A 132 -0.85 -4.86 1.04
C PRO A 132 -0.21 -3.68 1.78
N LEU A 133 -0.15 -2.50 1.15
CA LEU A 133 0.49 -1.30 1.67
C LEU A 133 -0.52 -0.27 2.19
N GLY A 134 -1.82 -0.53 2.09
CA GLY A 134 -2.87 0.40 2.51
C GLY A 134 -2.97 1.65 1.63
N MET A 135 -2.42 1.65 0.42
CA MET A 135 -2.39 2.79 -0.48
C MET A 135 -3.79 3.30 -0.88
N VAL A 136 -4.77 2.39 -0.96
CA VAL A 136 -6.18 2.70 -1.24
C VAL A 136 -7.08 2.33 -0.06
N CYS A 137 -6.52 2.22 1.16
CA CYS A 137 -7.29 1.86 2.34
C CYS A 137 -8.41 2.86 2.64
N HIS A 138 -8.15 4.15 2.41
CA HIS A 138 -9.12 5.26 2.54
C HIS A 138 -10.34 5.12 1.61
N LEU A 139 -10.19 4.38 0.52
CA LEU A 139 -11.27 4.04 -0.40
C LEU A 139 -11.95 2.72 -0.01
N THR A 140 -11.16 1.68 0.27
CA THR A 140 -11.70 0.35 0.59
C THR A 140 -12.40 0.28 1.95
N VAL A 141 -12.08 1.18 2.89
CA VAL A 141 -12.77 1.28 4.18
C VAL A 141 -14.28 1.51 4.01
N ARG A 142 -14.69 2.25 2.97
CA ARG A 142 -16.12 2.47 2.64
C ARG A 142 -16.81 1.17 2.26
N GLY A 143 -16.14 0.34 1.48
CA GLY A 143 -16.63 -1.00 1.15
C GLY A 143 -16.74 -1.88 2.39
N LYS A 144 -15.79 -1.79 3.33
CA LYS A 144 -15.85 -2.52 4.60
C LYS A 144 -17.01 -2.04 5.49
N PHE A 145 -17.29 -0.75 5.52
CA PHE A 145 -18.45 -0.20 6.22
C PHE A 145 -19.77 -0.71 5.61
N LEU A 146 -19.91 -0.66 4.29
CA LEU A 146 -21.07 -1.23 3.62
C LEU A 146 -21.20 -2.74 3.88
N LEU A 147 -20.08 -3.47 3.89
CA LEU A 147 -20.09 -4.90 4.21
C LEU A 147 -20.66 -5.12 5.61
N GLN A 148 -20.28 -4.30 6.60
CA GLN A 148 -20.85 -4.39 7.94
C GLN A 148 -22.37 -4.14 7.94
N GLU A 149 -22.87 -3.16 7.20
CA GLU A 149 -24.33 -2.93 7.11
C GLU A 149 -25.06 -4.11 6.44
N ILE A 150 -24.49 -4.68 5.37
CA ILE A 150 -25.02 -5.89 4.72
C ILE A 150 -25.03 -7.10 5.69
N TRP A 151 -24.06 -7.18 6.59
CA TRP A 151 -24.07 -8.19 7.67
C TRP A 151 -25.18 -7.93 8.69
N ARG A 152 -25.39 -6.67 9.10
CA ARG A 152 -26.45 -6.28 10.05
C ARG A 152 -27.86 -6.45 9.50
N ALA A 153 -28.02 -6.46 8.17
CA ALA A 153 -29.28 -6.77 7.50
C ALA A 153 -29.72 -8.24 7.65
N ASP A 154 -28.86 -9.11 8.20
CA ASP A 154 -29.17 -10.52 8.51
C ASP A 154 -29.64 -11.38 7.33
N ILE A 155 -29.21 -11.03 6.11
CA ILE A 155 -29.51 -11.79 4.88
C ILE A 155 -28.61 -13.02 4.71
N MET A 156 -29.05 -14.02 3.95
CA MET A 156 -28.22 -15.17 3.57
C MET A 156 -27.14 -14.81 2.53
N TRP A 157 -26.15 -15.69 2.34
CA TRP A 157 -25.00 -15.45 1.45
C TRP A 157 -25.39 -15.13 0.01
N ASP A 158 -26.40 -15.81 -0.51
CA ASP A 158 -26.86 -15.76 -1.90
C ASP A 158 -28.22 -15.06 -2.02
N GLU A 159 -28.65 -14.38 -0.95
CA GLU A 159 -29.82 -13.51 -0.93
C GLU A 159 -29.47 -12.10 -1.41
N GLY A 160 -30.43 -11.44 -2.05
CA GLY A 160 -30.28 -10.09 -2.57
C GLY A 160 -30.03 -9.06 -1.47
N ILE A 161 -29.12 -8.13 -1.71
CA ILE A 161 -28.87 -6.99 -0.84
C ILE A 161 -30.14 -6.12 -0.80
N PRO A 162 -30.61 -5.69 0.40
CA PRO A 162 -31.79 -4.85 0.53
C PRO A 162 -31.68 -3.54 -0.25
N ASP A 163 -32.83 -3.06 -0.76
CA ASP A 163 -32.90 -1.86 -1.60
C ASP A 163 -32.36 -0.61 -0.88
N GLU A 164 -32.45 -0.55 0.45
CA GLU A 164 -31.95 0.54 1.28
C GLU A 164 -30.42 0.67 1.23
N LEU A 165 -29.69 -0.40 0.88
CA LEU A 165 -28.23 -0.45 0.80
C LEU A 165 -27.69 -0.27 -0.63
N LEU A 166 -28.57 -0.26 -1.64
CA LEU A 166 -28.20 -0.08 -3.05
C LEU A 166 -27.57 1.30 -3.36
N PRO A 167 -27.96 2.42 -2.70
CA PRO A 167 -27.25 3.69 -2.88
C PRO A 167 -25.77 3.60 -2.49
N GLN A 168 -25.46 3.04 -1.32
CA GLN A 168 -24.08 2.86 -0.85
C GLN A 168 -23.30 1.88 -1.74
N TRP A 169 -23.98 0.88 -2.30
CA TRP A 169 -23.38 -0.01 -3.30
C TRP A 169 -22.96 0.76 -4.56
N ARG A 170 -23.87 1.59 -5.13
CA ARG A 170 -23.56 2.42 -6.31
C ARG A 170 -22.37 3.32 -6.03
N ASP A 171 -22.30 3.84 -4.83
CA ASP A 171 -21.21 4.67 -4.37
C ASP A 171 -19.89 3.91 -4.36
N PHE A 172 -19.85 2.76 -3.69
CA PHE A 172 -18.68 1.89 -3.68
C PHE A 172 -18.25 1.46 -5.09
N ARG A 173 -19.19 1.20 -6.01
CA ARG A 173 -18.89 0.88 -7.41
C ARG A 173 -18.11 2.01 -8.10
N ARG A 174 -18.44 3.28 -7.85
CA ARG A 174 -17.70 4.42 -8.42
C ARG A 174 -16.28 4.48 -7.90
N ILE A 175 -16.11 4.36 -6.58
CA ILE A 175 -14.78 4.30 -5.94
C ILE A 175 -13.92 3.22 -6.60
N TRP A 176 -14.52 2.07 -6.83
CA TRP A 176 -13.84 0.93 -7.40
C TRP A 176 -13.39 1.18 -8.87
N GLU A 177 -14.16 1.92 -9.69
CA GLU A 177 -13.70 2.38 -11.02
C GLU A 177 -12.55 3.41 -10.92
N GLU A 178 -12.54 4.25 -9.88
CA GLU A 178 -11.44 5.20 -9.65
C GLU A 178 -10.15 4.48 -9.23
N ILE A 179 -10.23 3.42 -8.41
CA ILE A 179 -9.07 2.60 -8.03
C ILE A 179 -8.34 2.05 -9.27
N ARG A 180 -9.06 1.75 -10.35
CA ARG A 180 -8.44 1.27 -11.61
C ARG A 180 -7.56 2.31 -12.27
N LYS A 181 -7.88 3.59 -12.09
CA LYS A 181 -7.18 4.72 -12.70
C LYS A 181 -5.99 5.17 -11.85
N ILE A 182 -5.92 4.73 -10.59
CA ILE A 182 -4.83 5.08 -9.69
C ILE A 182 -3.52 4.46 -10.20
N SER A 183 -2.55 5.34 -10.43
CA SER A 183 -1.15 5.02 -10.70
C SER A 183 -0.29 5.74 -9.67
N ILE A 184 0.45 4.96 -8.88
CA ILE A 184 1.25 5.45 -7.76
C ILE A 184 2.72 5.33 -8.15
N PRO A 185 3.50 6.42 -8.16
CA PRO A 185 4.95 6.31 -8.37
C PRO A 185 5.57 5.38 -7.32
N ARG A 186 6.25 4.31 -7.76
CA ARG A 186 6.90 3.35 -6.86
C ARG A 186 8.02 4.02 -6.07
N CYS A 187 8.74 4.94 -6.71
CA CYS A 187 9.83 5.70 -6.11
C CYS A 187 9.36 7.09 -5.68
N TYR A 188 9.21 7.30 -4.37
CA TYR A 188 8.81 8.60 -3.81
C TYR A 188 9.89 9.69 -3.94
N CYS A 189 11.16 9.30 -4.08
CA CYS A 189 12.26 10.23 -4.31
C CYS A 189 12.79 10.09 -5.74
N TYR A 190 11.98 10.54 -6.69
CA TYR A 190 12.42 10.67 -8.06
C TYR A 190 13.36 11.88 -8.17
N ARG A 191 14.68 11.63 -8.31
CA ARG A 191 15.70 12.59 -8.83
C ARG A 191 16.41 13.57 -7.89
N SER A 192 16.41 13.43 -6.56
CA SER A 192 17.30 14.27 -5.72
C SER A 192 18.43 13.45 -5.08
N THR A 193 19.65 13.65 -5.58
CA THR A 193 20.89 13.15 -4.93
C THR A 193 21.23 13.92 -3.65
N SER A 194 20.50 14.98 -3.36
CA SER A 194 20.76 15.95 -2.29
C SER A 194 19.60 16.07 -1.30
N ILE A 195 18.94 14.95 -0.96
CA ILE A 195 18.02 14.96 0.20
C ILE A 195 18.86 15.19 1.46
N LYS A 196 18.61 16.32 2.12
CA LYS A 196 19.18 16.68 3.41
C LYS A 196 18.33 16.19 4.57
N ARG A 197 17.01 16.29 4.44
CA ARG A 197 16.08 15.90 5.49
C ARG A 197 14.85 15.21 4.92
N THR A 198 14.47 14.12 5.56
CA THR A 198 13.20 13.42 5.31
C THR A 198 12.33 13.59 6.54
N ASP A 199 11.24 14.33 6.42
CA ASP A 199 10.24 14.47 7.48
C ASP A 199 9.08 13.52 7.18
N LEU A 200 8.71 12.71 8.16
CA LEU A 200 7.59 11.79 8.13
C LEU A 200 6.47 12.35 9.00
N HIS A 201 5.34 12.67 8.39
CA HIS A 201 4.17 13.20 9.08
C HIS A 201 3.05 12.16 9.05
N LEU A 202 2.66 11.66 10.21
CA LEU A 202 1.57 10.71 10.36
C LEU A 202 0.39 11.43 11.02
N PHE A 203 -0.74 11.46 10.33
CA PHE A 203 -2.00 11.96 10.86
C PHE A 203 -2.84 10.76 11.28
N CYS A 204 -3.43 10.79 12.47
CA CYS A 204 -4.36 9.76 12.89
C CYS A 204 -5.68 10.37 13.33
N ASP A 205 -6.75 9.63 13.06
CA ASP A 205 -8.09 9.96 13.53
C ASP A 205 -8.87 8.67 13.87
N ALA A 206 -9.88 8.81 14.72
CA ALA A 206 -10.79 7.74 15.09
C ALA A 206 -12.22 8.24 15.27
N SER A 207 -13.17 7.53 14.67
CA SER A 207 -14.62 7.71 14.83
C SER A 207 -15.27 6.44 15.39
N GLU A 208 -16.58 6.50 15.63
CA GLU A 208 -17.36 5.32 16.04
C GLU A 208 -17.34 4.18 15.01
N ARG A 209 -17.10 4.50 13.72
CA ARG A 209 -17.10 3.50 12.63
C ARG A 209 -15.72 2.87 12.40
N GLY A 210 -14.65 3.59 12.71
CA GLY A 210 -13.30 3.11 12.49
C GLY A 210 -12.23 4.17 12.75
N TYR A 211 -10.97 3.77 12.62
CA TYR A 211 -9.81 4.64 12.74
C TYR A 211 -8.98 4.58 11.47
N ALA A 212 -8.24 5.65 11.21
CA ALA A 212 -7.35 5.75 10.06
C ALA A 212 -6.04 6.45 10.44
N ALA A 213 -5.00 6.14 9.70
CA ALA A 213 -3.75 6.87 9.72
C ALA A 213 -3.33 7.19 8.27
N VAL A 214 -2.86 8.41 8.05
CA VAL A 214 -2.36 8.88 6.75
C VAL A 214 -0.94 9.37 6.94
N GLU A 215 -0.03 8.88 6.12
CA GLU A 215 1.39 9.17 6.19
C GLU A 215 1.84 10.01 4.99
N TYR A 216 2.60 11.07 5.26
CA TYR A 216 3.20 11.93 4.26
C TYR A 216 4.72 11.97 4.41
N PHE A 217 5.41 11.78 3.29
CA PHE A 217 6.82 12.10 3.16
C PHE A 217 7.01 13.55 2.72
N ARG A 218 7.85 14.29 3.43
CA ARG A 218 8.36 15.58 3.01
C ARG A 218 9.87 15.52 2.87
N PHE A 219 10.35 15.70 1.65
CA PHE A 219 11.78 15.74 1.35
C PHE A 219 12.26 17.19 1.30
N VAL A 220 13.29 17.51 2.08
CA VAL A 220 13.99 18.80 2.04
C VAL A 220 15.34 18.58 1.37
N THR A 221 15.56 19.28 0.26
CA THR A 221 16.81 19.22 -0.49
C THR A 221 17.83 20.23 0.03
N GLY A 222 19.10 19.93 -0.15
CA GLY A 222 20.22 20.82 0.18
C GLY A 222 21.45 20.06 0.66
N ASP A 223 22.48 20.82 1.05
CA ASP A 223 23.74 20.27 1.54
C ASP A 223 23.73 20.11 3.06
N GLY A 224 24.37 19.04 3.53
CA GLY A 224 24.59 18.77 4.95
C GLY A 224 24.30 17.33 5.35
N MET A 225 24.32 17.08 6.65
CA MET A 225 24.05 15.77 7.22
C MET A 225 22.60 15.34 6.96
N LYS A 226 22.44 14.11 6.48
CA LYS A 226 21.12 13.49 6.29
C LYS A 226 20.43 13.30 7.63
N THR A 227 19.21 13.82 7.77
CA THR A 227 18.40 13.71 8.98
C THR A 227 17.02 13.17 8.65
N THR A 228 16.44 12.41 9.58
CA THR A 228 15.06 11.92 9.48
C THR A 228 14.30 12.37 10.70
N THR A 229 13.11 12.92 10.52
CA THR A 229 12.21 13.28 11.63
C THR A 229 10.87 12.60 11.44
N THR A 230 10.21 12.26 12.55
CA THR A 230 8.85 11.70 12.55
C THR A 230 7.99 12.51 13.49
N THR A 231 6.84 12.96 13.00
CA THR A 231 5.84 13.72 13.75
C THR A 231 4.48 13.04 13.62
N PHE A 232 3.82 12.84 14.74
CA PHE A 232 2.46 12.30 14.81
C PHE A 232 1.48 13.43 15.11
N TRP A 233 0.40 13.50 14.36
CA TRP A 233 -0.64 14.51 14.45
C TRP A 233 -1.95 13.85 14.86
N THR A 234 -2.59 14.39 15.89
CA THR A 234 -3.94 14.00 16.32
C THR A 234 -4.71 15.25 16.69
N ASP A 235 -6.01 15.26 16.41
CA ASP A 235 -6.92 16.30 16.87
C ASP A 235 -7.50 16.02 18.27
N SER A 236 -7.27 14.82 18.81
CA SER A 236 -7.70 14.43 20.15
C SER A 236 -6.79 15.02 21.23
N GLN A 237 -7.28 16.09 21.87
CA GLN A 237 -6.62 16.66 23.04
C GLN A 237 -6.54 15.68 24.22
N ILE A 238 -7.50 14.76 24.33
CA ILE A 238 -7.52 13.72 25.37
C ILE A 238 -6.34 12.76 25.17
N VAL A 239 -6.10 12.30 23.94
CA VAL A 239 -4.95 11.44 23.63
C VAL A 239 -3.64 12.14 23.97
N LEU A 240 -3.49 13.42 23.60
CA LEU A 240 -2.29 14.18 23.95
C LEU A 240 -2.12 14.37 25.46
N MET A 241 -3.21 14.51 26.21
CA MET A 241 -3.17 14.55 27.67
C MET A 241 -2.70 13.21 28.24
N TRP A 242 -3.20 12.08 27.72
CA TRP A 242 -2.76 10.74 28.13
C TRP A 242 -1.27 10.52 27.88
N LEU A 243 -0.77 10.88 26.71
CA LEU A 243 0.64 10.73 26.34
C LEU A 243 1.58 11.61 27.17
N ARG A 244 1.09 12.73 27.71
CA ARG A 244 1.92 13.64 28.54
C ARG A 244 1.84 13.33 30.03
N ALA A 245 0.89 12.48 30.44
CA ALA A 245 0.66 12.12 31.82
C ALA A 245 1.37 10.81 32.17
N ASP A 246 1.49 10.54 33.47
CA ASP A 246 1.99 9.24 33.95
C ASP A 246 0.96 8.15 33.66
N ALA A 247 1.28 7.24 32.73
CA ALA A 247 0.40 6.16 32.29
C ALA A 247 -0.17 5.31 33.44
N ARG A 248 0.57 5.18 34.55
CA ARG A 248 0.17 4.42 35.74
C ARG A 248 -1.06 4.98 36.45
N LYS A 249 -1.46 6.21 36.13
CA LYS A 249 -2.66 6.86 36.69
C LYS A 249 -3.94 6.49 35.94
N PHE A 250 -3.83 5.85 34.78
CA PHE A 250 -4.99 5.46 33.98
C PHE A 250 -5.43 4.03 34.26
N GLN A 251 -6.65 3.70 33.83
CA GLN A 251 -7.13 2.32 33.81
C GLN A 251 -6.19 1.45 32.98
N THR A 252 -6.04 0.18 33.36
CA THR A 252 -5.11 -0.77 32.74
C THR A 252 -5.20 -0.78 31.21
N PHE A 253 -6.40 -0.70 30.64
CA PHE A 253 -6.57 -0.65 29.19
C PHE A 253 -5.87 0.56 28.56
N VAL A 254 -6.11 1.76 29.08
CA VAL A 254 -5.50 3.01 28.58
C VAL A 254 -4.00 3.02 28.86
N ALA A 255 -3.59 2.62 30.07
CA ALA A 255 -2.18 2.54 30.45
C ALA A 255 -1.37 1.64 29.52
N ASN A 256 -1.91 0.48 29.15
CA ASN A 256 -1.26 -0.44 28.22
C ASN A 256 -1.11 0.16 26.82
N ARG A 257 -2.14 0.84 26.29
CA ARG A 257 -2.07 1.49 24.96
C ARG A 257 -1.10 2.67 24.93
N VAL A 258 -1.06 3.47 26.00
CA VAL A 258 -0.05 4.53 26.14
C VAL A 258 1.35 3.91 26.17
N GLY A 259 1.55 2.83 26.93
CA GLY A 259 2.83 2.11 26.96
C GLY A 259 3.26 1.59 25.59
N GLU A 260 2.35 0.97 24.81
CA GLU A 260 2.63 0.54 23.43
C GLU A 260 3.07 1.69 22.53
N ILE A 261 2.47 2.88 22.68
CA ILE A 261 2.84 4.08 21.91
C ILE A 261 4.21 4.62 22.33
N GLU A 262 4.49 4.63 23.64
CA GLU A 262 5.76 5.10 24.20
C GLU A 262 6.94 4.18 23.88
N GLU A 263 6.70 2.88 23.59
CA GLU A 263 7.72 1.96 23.08
C GLU A 263 8.21 2.32 21.67
N GLN A 264 7.38 2.99 20.88
CA GLN A 264 7.64 3.28 19.46
C GLN A 264 7.84 4.76 19.14
N SER A 265 7.48 5.66 20.07
CA SER A 265 7.52 7.10 19.87
C SER A 265 7.76 7.85 21.18
N THR A 266 8.24 9.09 21.07
CA THR A 266 8.36 9.99 22.22
C THR A 266 7.25 11.01 22.24
N THR A 267 6.91 11.48 23.44
CA THR A 267 5.83 12.46 23.66
C THR A 267 6.03 13.76 22.88
N ASP A 268 7.28 14.16 22.63
CA ASP A 268 7.63 15.34 21.83
C ASP A 268 7.32 15.20 20.34
N GLN A 269 7.19 13.97 19.83
CA GLN A 269 6.81 13.70 18.45
C GLN A 269 5.30 13.90 18.21
N TRP A 270 4.48 13.89 19.26
CA TRP A 270 3.03 14.02 19.17
C TRP A 270 2.60 15.49 19.25
N LYS A 271 1.86 15.92 18.23
CA LYS A 271 1.38 17.30 18.05
C LYS A 271 -0.13 17.32 17.86
N TRP A 272 -0.74 18.40 18.34
CA TRP A 272 -2.14 18.68 18.09
C TRP A 272 -2.32 19.29 16.70
N VAL A 273 -3.36 18.89 15.99
CA VAL A 273 -3.81 19.52 14.75
C VAL A 273 -5.32 19.79 14.86
N PRO A 274 -5.84 20.93 14.36
CA PRO A 274 -7.28 21.10 14.23
C PRO A 274 -7.88 20.00 13.36
N THR A 275 -9.08 19.54 13.70
CA THR A 275 -9.81 18.51 12.97
C THR A 275 -9.96 18.85 11.48
N GLU A 276 -10.20 20.11 11.12
CA GLU A 276 -10.37 20.55 9.73
C GLU A 276 -9.08 20.43 8.89
N LEU A 277 -7.93 20.32 9.57
CA LEU A 277 -6.61 20.13 8.98
C LEU A 277 -6.10 18.68 9.17
N ASN A 278 -6.87 17.82 9.83
CA ASN A 278 -6.51 16.43 10.04
C ASN A 278 -6.88 15.61 8.78
N THR A 279 -5.88 15.27 7.97
CA THR A 279 -6.11 14.52 6.72
C THR A 279 -6.64 13.11 6.95
N ALA A 280 -6.46 12.54 8.14
CA ALA A 280 -7.00 11.22 8.48
C ALA A 280 -8.52 11.23 8.69
N ASP A 281 -9.11 12.40 8.97
CA ASP A 281 -10.54 12.60 9.19
C ASP A 281 -11.40 12.18 7.98
N VAL A 282 -10.88 12.39 6.77
CA VAL A 282 -11.56 12.00 5.52
C VAL A 282 -11.79 10.48 5.45
N ALA A 283 -10.90 9.69 6.04
CA ALA A 283 -10.98 8.24 6.04
C ALA A 283 -11.89 7.69 7.16
N THR A 284 -12.23 8.49 8.17
CA THR A 284 -13.00 8.09 9.36
C THR A 284 -14.43 8.64 9.39
N ARG A 285 -14.72 9.76 8.68
CA ARG A 285 -16.04 10.42 8.65
C ARG A 285 -16.91 10.00 7.49
N ASP A 286 -18.23 10.01 7.67
CA ASP A 286 -19.21 9.82 6.58
C ASP A 286 -19.32 11.07 5.69
N GLY A 287 -18.40 11.21 4.74
CA GLY A 287 -18.61 12.09 3.60
C GLY A 287 -19.43 11.38 2.53
N HIS A 288 -20.47 12.04 2.01
CA HIS A 288 -20.91 11.75 0.64
C HIS A 288 -19.69 11.79 -0.29
N MET A 289 -19.65 10.88 -1.26
CA MET A 289 -18.49 10.63 -2.13
C MET A 289 -17.91 11.85 -2.84
N ASP A 290 -18.67 12.94 -2.94
CA ASP A 290 -18.28 14.16 -3.64
C ASP A 290 -17.04 14.84 -3.02
N ASN A 291 -16.64 14.47 -1.80
CA ASN A 291 -15.50 15.04 -1.09
C ASN A 291 -14.21 14.19 -1.10
N VAL A 292 -14.20 13.04 -1.78
CA VAL A 292 -13.11 12.03 -1.66
C VAL A 292 -12.35 11.79 -2.97
N LEU A 293 -12.86 12.30 -4.09
CA LEU A 293 -12.24 12.17 -5.43
C LEU A 293 -11.55 13.45 -5.88
#